data_AF-A0A944XEZ8-F1
#
_entry.id   AF-A0A944XEZ8-F1
#
_cell.length_a   1.000
_cell.length_b   1.000
_cell.length_c   1.000
_cell.angle_alpha   90.00
_cell.angle_beta   90.00
_cell.angle_gamma   90.00
#
_symmetry.space_group_name_H-M   'P 1'
#
loop_
_entity.id
_entity.type
_entity.pdbx_description
1 polymer ?
#
loop_
_entity_poly.entity_id
_entity_poly.type
_entity_poly.pdbx_seq_one_letter_code
_entity_poly.pdbx_strand_id
1 'polypeptide(L)'
;MTLRLKERGMVAIGASVSSGCKPCTDYHVKAARTVALTNDELRQTIDDAMSVRQNALNVMKAHGLSHLGETDEADGGRNDEPTTRIRELVSIAAAFAVNCTTNLDKHLGSAEALGISDKDIRDVIKLAAFIKDEAASRVENMVAPEGIGEQGAYGAPLPKAGAMGSCGCAIG
;
A
#
# COMPACT_ATOMS: atom_id res chain seq x y z
N MET A 1 13.53 10.22 -8.23
CA MET A 1 12.36 11.12 -8.13
C MET A 1 11.66 10.81 -6.79
N THR A 2 10.66 11.59 -6.36
CA THR A 2 9.86 11.32 -5.15
C THR A 2 8.43 11.07 -5.60
N LEU A 3 7.68 10.21 -4.90
CA LEU A 3 6.27 9.95 -5.20
C LEU A 3 5.48 11.26 -5.35
N ARG A 4 4.70 11.38 -6.43
CA ARG A 4 3.75 12.50 -6.60
C ARG A 4 2.67 12.43 -5.52
N LEU A 5 2.05 13.56 -5.20
CA LEU A 5 1.00 13.63 -4.16
C LEU A 5 -0.12 12.63 -4.39
N LYS A 6 -0.60 12.50 -5.64
CA LYS A 6 -1.62 11.50 -6.00
C LYS A 6 -1.13 10.06 -5.85
N GLU A 7 0.07 9.76 -6.33
CA GLU A 7 0.69 8.42 -6.20
C GLU A 7 0.80 8.01 -4.73
N ARG A 8 1.27 8.93 -3.87
CA ARG A 8 1.36 8.71 -2.43
C ARG A 8 0.00 8.43 -1.79
N GLY A 9 -1.04 9.14 -2.22
CA GLY A 9 -2.41 8.92 -1.76
C GLY A 9 -2.94 7.54 -2.14
N MET A 10 -2.75 7.12 -3.39
CA MET A 10 -3.20 5.80 -3.88
C MET A 10 -2.41 4.66 -3.21
N VAL A 11 -1.10 4.80 -3.05
CA VAL A 11 -0.25 3.85 -2.30
C VAL A 11 -0.76 3.67 -0.87
N ALA A 12 -1.09 4.77 -0.19
CA ALA A 12 -1.60 4.70 1.18
C ALA A 12 -2.97 4.00 1.27
N ILE A 13 -3.87 4.28 0.32
CA ILE A 13 -5.16 3.59 0.22
C ILE A 13 -4.94 2.10 -0.06
N GLY A 14 -4.06 1.76 -1.01
CA GLY A 14 -3.75 0.37 -1.37
C GLY A 14 -3.25 -0.45 -0.18
N ALA A 15 -2.31 0.09 0.61
CA ALA A 15 -1.83 -0.54 1.84
C ALA A 15 -2.93 -0.66 2.91
N SER A 16 -3.79 0.36 3.05
CA SER A 16 -4.87 0.36 4.06
C SER A 16 -5.97 -0.67 3.74
N VAL A 17 -6.39 -0.72 2.48
CA VAL A 17 -7.43 -1.64 2.00
C VAL A 17 -6.94 -3.07 2.05
N SER A 18 -5.75 -3.33 1.49
CA SER A 18 -5.19 -4.68 1.45
C SER A 18 -4.82 -5.21 2.83
N SER A 19 -4.42 -4.37 3.79
CA SER A 19 -4.19 -4.81 5.19
C SER A 19 -5.48 -5.13 5.95
N GLY A 20 -6.65 -4.71 5.45
CA GLY A 20 -7.94 -4.92 6.12
C GLY A 20 -8.21 -3.96 7.28
N CYS A 21 -7.48 -2.85 7.39
CA CYS A 21 -7.68 -1.86 8.44
C CYS A 21 -8.76 -0.83 8.05
N LYS A 22 -9.99 -0.98 8.56
CA LYS A 22 -11.10 -0.04 8.29
C LYS A 22 -10.76 1.41 8.71
N PRO A 23 -10.28 1.70 9.94
CA PRO A 23 -9.95 3.08 10.32
C PRO A 23 -8.84 3.70 9.46
N CYS A 24 -7.83 2.91 9.07
CA CYS A 24 -6.77 3.35 8.17
C CYS A 24 -7.34 3.71 6.79
N THR A 25 -8.25 2.87 6.27
CA THR A 25 -8.94 3.09 5.00
C THR A 25 -9.77 4.38 5.04
N ASP A 26 -10.58 4.58 6.10
CA ASP A 26 -11.39 5.78 6.28
C ASP A 26 -10.51 7.05 6.28
N TYR A 27 -9.39 7.00 7.02
CA TYR A 27 -8.45 8.12 7.09
C TYR A 27 -7.81 8.43 5.73
N HIS A 28 -7.24 7.42 5.07
CA HIS A 28 -6.50 7.63 3.83
C HIS A 28 -7.39 7.95 2.63
N VAL A 29 -8.63 7.43 2.58
CA VAL A 29 -9.62 7.85 1.57
C VAL A 29 -10.01 9.32 1.78
N LYS A 30 -10.27 9.74 3.03
CA LYS A 30 -10.56 11.15 3.33
C LYS A 30 -9.39 12.06 2.98
N ALA A 31 -8.17 11.66 3.31
CA ALA A 31 -6.96 12.42 2.99
C ALA A 31 -6.76 12.52 1.46
N ALA A 32 -6.95 11.44 0.71
CA ALA A 32 -6.76 11.43 -0.73
C ALA A 32 -7.74 12.35 -1.48
N ARG A 33 -8.96 12.54 -0.95
CA ARG A 33 -9.90 13.53 -1.49
C ARG A 33 -9.38 14.97 -1.41
N THR A 34 -8.50 15.28 -0.45
CA THR A 34 -7.89 16.62 -0.32
C THR A 34 -6.86 16.93 -1.41
N VAL A 35 -6.37 15.91 -2.13
CA VAL A 35 -5.44 16.04 -3.27
C VAL A 35 -6.12 15.72 -4.61
N ALA A 36 -7.45 15.86 -4.65
CA ALA A 36 -8.27 15.73 -5.86
C ALA A 36 -8.14 14.38 -6.60
N LEU A 37 -8.05 13.27 -5.86
CA LEU A 37 -8.30 11.96 -6.47
C LEU A 37 -9.77 11.86 -6.89
N THR A 38 -10.01 11.39 -8.11
CA THR A 38 -11.37 11.14 -8.61
C THR A 38 -11.95 9.86 -8.02
N ASN A 39 -13.27 9.68 -8.11
CA ASN A 39 -13.91 8.43 -7.68
C ASN A 39 -13.44 7.22 -8.49
N ASP A 40 -13.08 7.42 -9.77
CA ASP A 40 -12.58 6.34 -10.61
C ASP A 40 -11.14 5.95 -10.27
N GLU A 41 -10.27 6.93 -9.98
CA GLU A 41 -8.93 6.68 -9.45
C GLU A 41 -9.01 5.92 -8.10
N LEU A 42 -9.94 6.32 -7.22
CA LEU A 42 -10.17 5.62 -5.95
C LEU A 42 -10.67 4.18 -6.17
N ARG A 43 -11.65 3.98 -7.04
CA ARG A 43 -12.18 2.65 -7.35
C ARG A 43 -11.10 1.74 -7.91
N GLN A 44 -10.35 2.19 -8.92
CA GLN A 44 -9.26 1.43 -9.51
C GLN A 44 -8.19 1.07 -8.47
N THR A 45 -7.82 2.02 -7.59
CA THR A 45 -6.85 1.76 -6.50
C THR A 45 -7.33 0.66 -5.56
N ILE A 46 -8.61 0.67 -5.20
CA ILE A 46 -9.23 -0.33 -4.33
C ILE A 46 -9.23 -1.69 -5.04
N ASP A 47 -9.64 -1.74 -6.31
CA ASP A 47 -9.72 -2.96 -7.10
C ASP A 47 -8.33 -3.59 -7.29
N ASP A 48 -7.31 -2.79 -7.59
CA ASP A 48 -5.92 -3.26 -7.72
C ASP A 48 -5.38 -3.82 -6.39
N ALA A 49 -5.64 -3.13 -5.27
CA ALA A 49 -5.22 -3.59 -3.95
C ALA A 49 -5.94 -4.88 -3.52
N MET A 50 -7.24 -4.99 -3.80
CA MET A 50 -8.03 -6.19 -3.51
C MET A 50 -7.64 -7.36 -4.39
N SER A 51 -7.29 -7.12 -5.66
CA SER A 51 -6.76 -8.15 -6.56
C SER A 51 -5.46 -8.75 -5.99
N VAL A 52 -4.53 -7.93 -5.50
CA VAL A 52 -3.29 -8.42 -4.86
C VAL A 52 -3.59 -9.19 -3.57
N ARG A 53 -4.49 -8.69 -2.72
CA ARG A 53 -4.89 -9.42 -1.49
C ARG A 53 -5.51 -10.77 -1.83
N GLN A 54 -6.40 -10.84 -2.81
CA GLN A 54 -7.05 -12.09 -3.22
C GLN A 54 -6.03 -13.08 -3.79
N ASN A 55 -5.10 -12.62 -4.62
CA ASN A 55 -4.03 -13.47 -5.11
C ASN A 55 -3.16 -13.99 -3.95
N ALA A 56 -2.81 -13.15 -2.97
CA ALA A 56 -2.06 -13.59 -1.78
C ALA A 56 -2.76 -14.70 -1.01
N LEU A 57 -4.09 -14.63 -0.87
CA LEU A 57 -4.89 -15.70 -0.27
C LEU A 57 -4.82 -16.99 -1.09
N ASN A 58 -4.96 -16.90 -2.41
CA ASN A 58 -4.91 -18.06 -3.32
C ASN A 58 -3.53 -18.73 -3.29
N VAL A 59 -2.45 -17.94 -3.39
CA VAL A 59 -1.06 -18.41 -3.29
C VAL A 59 -0.82 -19.14 -1.97
N MET A 60 -1.26 -18.55 -0.85
CA MET A 60 -1.03 -19.13 0.46
C MET A 60 -1.86 -20.41 0.68
N LYS A 61 -3.10 -20.42 0.18
CA LYS A 61 -3.97 -21.60 0.22
C LYS A 61 -3.34 -22.76 -0.55
N ALA A 62 -2.95 -22.53 -1.80
CA ALA A 62 -2.33 -23.54 -2.64
C ALA A 62 -1.03 -24.07 -2.01
N HIS A 63 -0.17 -23.18 -1.50
CA HIS A 63 1.06 -23.60 -0.84
C HIS A 63 0.78 -24.41 0.43
N GLY A 64 -0.18 -24.01 1.28
CA GLY A 64 -0.56 -24.76 2.46
C GLY A 64 -1.12 -26.16 2.14
N LEU A 65 -2.00 -26.26 1.14
CA LEU A 65 -2.60 -27.52 0.69
C LEU A 65 -1.59 -28.46 0.01
N SER A 66 -0.56 -27.91 -0.64
CA SER A 66 0.49 -28.72 -1.26
C SER A 66 1.24 -29.61 -0.26
N HIS A 67 1.34 -29.18 1.00
CA HIS A 67 1.93 -29.99 2.07
C HIS A 67 1.07 -31.20 2.48
N LEU A 68 -0.19 -31.25 2.04
CA LEU A 68 -1.12 -32.37 2.23
C LEU A 68 -1.21 -33.28 0.99
N GLY A 69 -0.48 -32.98 -0.08
CA GLY A 69 -0.55 -33.70 -1.35
C GLY A 69 -1.72 -33.27 -2.24
N GLU A 70 -2.38 -32.16 -1.91
CA GLU A 70 -3.45 -31.58 -2.71
C GLU A 70 -2.87 -30.58 -3.72
N THR A 71 -3.41 -30.58 -4.95
CA THR A 71 -3.10 -29.58 -5.97
C THR A 71 -4.26 -28.60 -6.06
N ASP A 72 -4.03 -27.35 -5.66
CA ASP A 72 -4.91 -26.22 -5.97
C ASP A 72 -4.21 -25.36 -7.02
N GLU A 73 -4.90 -25.04 -8.10
CA GLU A 73 -4.36 -24.15 -9.13
C GLU A 73 -4.27 -22.75 -8.50
N ALA A 74 -3.08 -22.38 -8.05
CA ALA A 74 -2.82 -21.01 -7.64
C ALA A 74 -3.02 -20.15 -8.90
N ASP A 75 -4.16 -19.47 -8.99
CA ASP A 75 -4.40 -18.46 -10.01
C ASP A 75 -3.34 -17.37 -9.86
N GLY A 76 -2.23 -17.57 -10.57
CA GLY A 76 -1.15 -16.62 -10.74
C GLY A 76 -1.59 -15.57 -11.74
N GLY A 77 -2.71 -14.90 -11.46
CA GLY A 77 -3.40 -13.95 -12.33
C GLY A 77 -2.44 -13.05 -13.07
N ARG A 78 -2.03 -13.48 -14.27
CA ARG A 78 -1.36 -12.65 -15.25
C ARG A 78 -2.51 -11.97 -15.97
N ASN A 79 -2.79 -10.73 -15.57
CA ASN A 79 -3.53 -9.86 -16.46
C ASN A 79 -2.55 -9.55 -17.60
N ASP A 80 -2.83 -10.05 -18.80
CA ASP A 80 -2.06 -9.75 -20.02
C ASP A 80 -2.23 -8.29 -20.48
N GLU A 81 -3.00 -7.50 -19.75
CA GLU A 81 -3.16 -6.07 -19.98
C GLU A 81 -1.87 -5.33 -19.56
N PRO A 82 -1.38 -4.37 -20.38
CA PRO A 82 -0.22 -3.56 -20.03
C PRO A 82 -0.39 -2.89 -18.66
N THR A 83 0.51 -3.22 -17.74
CA THR A 83 0.49 -2.58 -16.42
C THR A 83 0.92 -1.12 -16.50
N THR A 84 0.52 -0.34 -15.50
CA THR A 84 0.84 1.08 -15.39
C THR A 84 1.73 1.33 -14.18
N ARG A 85 2.46 2.44 -14.19
CA ARG A 85 3.26 2.86 -13.04
C ARG A 85 2.43 2.89 -11.75
N ILE A 86 1.22 3.45 -11.79
CA ILE A 86 0.40 3.60 -10.58
C ILE A 86 -0.10 2.25 -10.05
N ARG A 87 -0.51 1.35 -10.96
CA ARG A 87 -0.90 -0.03 -10.63
C ARG A 87 0.24 -0.73 -9.89
N GLU A 88 1.45 -0.69 -10.43
CA GLU A 88 2.60 -1.34 -9.77
C GLU A 88 2.96 -0.74 -8.42
N LEU A 89 2.90 0.60 -8.26
CA LEU A 89 3.15 1.22 -6.94
C LEU A 89 2.10 0.79 -5.90
N VAL A 90 0.82 0.73 -6.28
CA VAL A 90 -0.28 0.26 -5.41
C VAL A 90 -0.11 -1.22 -5.11
N SER A 91 0.21 -2.04 -6.10
CA SER A 91 0.38 -3.48 -5.95
C SER A 91 1.57 -3.85 -5.08
N ILE A 92 2.71 -3.16 -5.21
CA ILE A 92 3.87 -3.31 -4.31
C ILE A 92 3.47 -2.99 -2.86
N ALA A 93 2.77 -1.88 -2.65
CA ALA A 93 2.31 -1.47 -1.32
C ALA A 93 1.37 -2.52 -0.72
N ALA A 94 0.43 -3.01 -1.52
CA ALA A 94 -0.53 -4.02 -1.11
C ALA A 94 0.16 -5.35 -0.77
N ALA A 95 1.04 -5.82 -1.65
CA ALA A 95 1.79 -7.07 -1.46
C ALA A 95 2.63 -7.03 -0.17
N PHE A 96 3.29 -5.90 0.11
CA PHE A 96 4.02 -5.69 1.34
C PHE A 96 3.09 -5.71 2.57
N ALA A 97 1.97 -4.99 2.51
CA ALA A 97 1.01 -4.91 3.60
C ALA A 97 0.39 -6.26 3.96
N VAL A 98 0.22 -7.18 2.99
CA VAL A 98 -0.29 -8.54 3.21
C VAL A 98 0.79 -9.60 3.39
N ASN A 99 2.07 -9.22 3.45
CA ASN A 99 3.21 -10.13 3.61
C ASN A 99 3.36 -11.18 2.49
N CYS A 100 2.93 -10.86 1.26
CA CYS A 100 2.99 -11.81 0.15
C CYS A 100 4.27 -11.61 -0.67
N THR A 101 5.28 -12.43 -0.43
CA THR A 101 6.58 -12.36 -1.12
C THR A 101 6.45 -12.66 -2.61
N THR A 102 5.59 -13.60 -3.01
CA THR A 102 5.33 -13.91 -4.43
C THR A 102 4.77 -12.72 -5.19
N ASN A 103 3.78 -12.01 -4.63
CA ASN A 103 3.26 -10.79 -5.25
C ASN A 103 4.29 -9.66 -5.23
N LEU A 104 5.03 -9.52 -4.13
CA LEU A 104 6.05 -8.49 -4.02
C LEU A 104 7.12 -8.67 -5.09
N ASP A 105 7.65 -9.88 -5.26
CA ASP A 105 8.62 -10.22 -6.30
C ASP A 105 8.09 -9.94 -7.71
N LYS A 106 6.88 -10.42 -8.02
CA LYS A 106 6.20 -10.18 -9.30
C LYS A 106 6.08 -8.69 -9.63
N HIS A 107 5.58 -7.90 -8.68
CA HIS A 107 5.33 -6.47 -8.90
C HIS A 107 6.62 -5.63 -8.87
N LEU A 108 7.67 -6.08 -8.19
CA LEU A 108 9.01 -5.49 -8.29
C LEU A 108 9.60 -5.69 -9.70
N GLY A 109 9.48 -6.91 -10.27
CA GLY A 109 9.92 -7.17 -11.64
C GLY A 109 9.17 -6.34 -12.69
N SER A 110 7.85 -6.21 -12.54
CA SER A 110 7.05 -5.32 -13.40
C SER A 110 7.42 -3.84 -13.24
N ALA A 111 7.69 -3.39 -12.02
CA ALA A 111 8.14 -2.03 -11.74
C ALA A 111 9.51 -1.73 -12.36
N GLU A 112 10.44 -2.68 -12.30
CA GLU A 112 11.75 -2.60 -12.98
C GLU A 112 11.57 -2.47 -14.50
N ALA A 113 10.72 -3.30 -15.10
CA ALA A 113 10.42 -3.25 -16.54
C ALA A 113 9.80 -1.91 -16.98
N LEU A 114 9.09 -1.21 -16.08
CA LEU A 114 8.56 0.15 -16.29
C LEU A 114 9.57 1.27 -15.98
N GLY A 115 10.79 0.94 -15.54
CA GLY A 115 11.82 1.91 -15.15
C GLY A 115 11.47 2.69 -13.86
N ILE A 116 10.68 2.10 -12.96
CA ILE A 116 10.43 2.69 -11.64
C ILE A 116 11.71 2.62 -10.81
N SER A 117 12.18 3.76 -10.33
CA SER A 117 13.45 3.82 -9.60
C SER A 117 13.39 3.14 -8.22
N ASP A 118 14.50 2.54 -7.77
CA ASP A 118 14.62 1.97 -6.41
C ASP A 118 14.25 2.96 -5.31
N LYS A 119 14.52 4.26 -5.55
CA LYS A 119 14.13 5.30 -4.60
C LYS A 119 12.62 5.37 -4.44
N ASP A 120 11.87 5.33 -5.55
CA ASP A 120 10.41 5.35 -5.50
C ASP A 120 9.87 4.08 -4.82
N ILE A 121 10.45 2.91 -5.13
CA ILE A 121 10.11 1.64 -4.48
C ILE A 121 10.35 1.74 -2.97
N ARG A 122 11.51 2.24 -2.53
CA ARG A 122 11.80 2.43 -1.10
C ARG A 122 10.82 3.40 -0.43
N ASP A 123 10.41 4.46 -1.11
CA ASP A 123 9.42 5.41 -0.57
C ASP A 123 8.03 4.76 -0.44
N VAL A 124 7.64 3.89 -1.37
CA VAL A 124 6.43 3.05 -1.26
C VAL A 124 6.51 2.11 -0.06
N ILE A 125 7.60 1.36 0.08
CA ILE A 125 7.78 0.38 1.16
C ILE A 125 7.75 1.05 2.53
N LYS A 126 8.39 2.21 2.70
CA LYS A 126 8.34 2.97 3.96
C LYS A 126 6.91 3.37 4.34
N LEU A 127 6.12 3.81 3.36
CA LEU A 127 4.72 4.18 3.59
C LEU A 127 3.85 2.95 3.89
N ALA A 128 4.03 1.86 3.15
CA ALA A 128 3.31 0.61 3.38
C ALA A 128 3.64 -0.02 4.74
N ALA A 129 4.91 0.02 5.15
CA ALA A 129 5.36 -0.45 6.47
C ALA A 129 4.70 0.33 7.60
N PHE A 130 4.74 1.66 7.53
CA PHE A 130 4.06 2.50 8.51
C PHE A 130 2.56 2.16 8.64
N ILE A 131 1.85 2.03 7.51
CA ILE A 131 0.41 1.70 7.53
C ILE A 131 0.15 0.29 8.05
N LYS A 132 1.02 -0.67 7.73
CA LYS A 132 0.95 -2.04 8.25
C LYS A 132 1.13 -2.07 9.77
N ASP A 133 2.09 -1.30 10.30
CA ASP A 133 2.34 -1.20 11.74
C ASP A 133 1.17 -0.52 12.48
N GLU A 134 0.57 0.51 11.87
CA GLU A 134 -0.68 1.12 12.38
C GLU A 134 -1.84 0.13 12.38
N ALA A 135 -2.00 -0.66 11.32
CA ALA A 135 -3.05 -1.67 11.24
C ALA A 135 -2.90 -2.73 12.34
N ALA A 136 -1.67 -3.20 12.60
CA ALA A 136 -1.38 -4.12 13.70
C ALA A 136 -1.69 -3.48 15.06
N SER A 137 -1.18 -2.27 15.31
CA SER A 137 -1.38 -1.52 16.55
C SER A 137 -2.87 -1.32 16.87
N ARG A 138 -3.72 -1.11 15.86
CA ARG A 138 -5.18 -0.97 16.05
C ARG A 138 -5.81 -2.24 16.61
N VAL A 139 -5.40 -3.41 16.13
CA VAL A 139 -5.92 -4.70 16.61
C VAL A 139 -5.38 -5.00 18.01
N GLU A 140 -4.10 -4.72 18.26
CA GLU A 140 -3.47 -4.87 19.58
C GLU A 140 -4.19 -4.01 20.64
N ASN A 141 -4.50 -2.75 20.31
CA ASN A 141 -5.21 -1.84 21.20
C ASN A 141 -6.66 -2.24 21.49
N MET A 142 -7.30 -3.09 20.66
CA MET A 142 -8.65 -3.59 20.94
C MET A 142 -8.69 -4.64 22.05
N VAL A 143 -7.55 -5.29 22.35
CA VAL A 143 -7.46 -6.36 23.34
C VAL A 143 -6.59 -6.00 24.54
N ALA A 144 -5.96 -4.82 24.52
CA ALA A 144 -5.26 -4.28 25.67
C ALA A 144 -6.29 -3.93 26.78
N PRO A 145 -6.14 -4.44 28.01
CA PRO A 145 -6.97 -4.01 29.14
C PRO A 145 -6.81 -2.49 29.29
N GLU A 146 -7.92 -1.77 29.49
CA GLU A 146 -7.94 -0.31 29.44
C GLU A 146 -6.75 0.33 30.16
N GLY A 147 -5.92 1.06 29.41
CA GLY A 147 -4.78 1.78 29.95
C GLY A 147 -3.43 1.47 29.30
N ILE A 148 -3.32 1.69 27.99
CA ILE A 148 -2.18 2.46 27.47
C ILE A 148 -2.74 3.66 26.69
N GLY A 149 -2.75 4.82 27.34
CA GLY A 149 -2.82 6.10 26.62
C GLY A 149 -1.63 6.19 25.65
N GLU A 150 -1.67 6.96 24.58
CA GLU A 150 -2.57 8.02 24.17
C GLU A 150 -3.04 7.73 22.75
N GLN A 151 -3.89 8.61 22.23
CA GLN A 151 -4.19 8.72 20.81
C GLN A 151 -2.87 8.83 20.02
N GLY A 152 -2.33 7.69 19.59
CA GLY A 152 -1.15 7.59 18.74
C GLY A 152 -1.41 8.38 17.46
N ALA A 153 -0.66 9.46 17.33
CA ALA A 153 -0.75 10.52 16.35
C ALA A 153 -1.20 10.05 14.96
N TYR A 154 -2.23 10.72 14.43
CA TYR A 154 -2.48 10.77 12.99
C TYR A 154 -1.18 11.16 12.25
N GLY A 155 -0.46 10.18 11.69
CA GLY A 155 0.75 10.37 10.89
C GLY A 155 0.56 9.80 9.48
N ALA A 156 1.07 10.36 8.39
CA ALA A 156 1.55 11.71 8.13
C ALA A 156 0.54 12.40 7.21
N PRO A 157 0.20 13.70 7.43
CA PRO A 157 -0.61 14.44 6.47
C PRO A 157 0.03 14.33 5.08
N LEU A 158 -0.78 14.13 4.04
CA LEU A 158 -0.33 14.47 2.69
C LEU A 158 0.20 15.92 2.76
N PRO A 159 1.39 16.21 2.22
CA PRO A 159 1.90 17.57 2.19
C PRO A 159 0.80 18.47 1.62
N LYS A 160 0.42 19.51 2.37
CA LYS A 160 -0.57 20.48 1.88
C LYS A 160 -0.04 21.06 0.57
N ALA A 161 -0.87 21.10 -0.47
CA ALA A 161 -0.55 21.80 -1.71
C ALA A 161 -0.21 23.26 -1.35
N GLY A 162 1.06 23.66 -1.51
CA GLY A 162 1.55 24.99 -1.16
C GLY A 162 2.86 25.06 -0.36
N ALA A 163 3.40 23.94 0.14
CA ALA A 163 4.70 23.93 0.81
C ALA A 163 5.88 23.86 -0.18
N MET A 164 5.95 24.80 -1.13
CA MET A 164 7.20 25.18 -1.80
C MET A 164 7.52 26.60 -1.35
N GLY A 165 8.14 26.71 -0.18
CA GLY A 165 8.48 27.99 0.46
C GLY A 165 9.96 28.09 0.76
N SER A 166 10.66 28.83 -0.11
CA SER A 166 11.97 29.50 0.02
C SER A 166 13.16 28.72 0.59
N CYS A 167 14.11 28.47 -0.32
CA CYS A 167 15.54 28.36 -0.04
C CYS A 167 16.02 29.49 0.89
N GLY A 168 16.60 29.13 2.03
CA GLY A 168 17.27 30.06 2.94
C GLY A 168 18.70 29.63 3.15
N CYS A 169 19.60 30.09 2.28
CA CYS A 169 21.04 30.07 2.56
C CYS A 169 21.32 31.06 3.70
N ALA A 170 21.75 30.57 4.85
CA ALA A 170 22.43 31.37 5.86
C ALA A 170 23.92 31.08 5.75
N ILE A 171 24.61 32.04 5.16
CA ILE A 171 26.04 32.28 5.22
C ILE A 171 26.45 32.45 6.68
N GLY A 172 27.46 31.70 7.11
CA GLY A 172 28.22 31.85 8.34
C GLY A 172 29.63 31.36 8.09
#